data_AF-A0AAV4IFQ8-F1
#
_entry.id   AF-A0AAV4IFQ8-F1
#
_cell.length_a   1.000
_cell.length_b   1.000
_cell.length_c   1.000
_cell.angle_alpha   90.00
_cell.angle_beta   90.00
_cell.angle_gamma   90.00
#
_symmetry.space_group_name_H-M   'P 1'
#
loop_
_entity.id
_entity.type
_entity.pdbx_description
1 polymer ?
#
loop_
_entity_poly.entity_id
_entity_poly.type
_entity_poly.pdbx_seq_one_letter_code
_entity_poly.pdbx_strand_id
1 'polypeptide(L)'
;MTVLDPALEAELSESIQLLANWGFGFTRQKIRELGGNFVQEKEPEIFNGGCPGEDWMHDFEARHPNLSHRKPEKLKKTRVKAITNKGIFEDFLKLFRQVCEANGILNDSSSIFNVDETG
;
A
#
# COMPACT_ATOMS: atom_id res chain seq x y z
N MET A 1 -19.75 -2.30 -18.78
CA MET A 1 -19.26 -3.36 -19.68
C MET A 1 -17.79 -3.55 -19.35
N THR A 2 -17.37 -4.76 -18.96
CA THR A 2 -15.97 -5.01 -18.61
C THR A 2 -15.17 -5.16 -19.89
N VAL A 3 -14.11 -4.36 -20.04
CA VAL A 3 -13.24 -4.36 -21.23
C VAL A 3 -12.19 -5.47 -21.14
N LEU A 4 -12.00 -6.05 -19.95
CA LEU A 4 -11.03 -7.10 -19.64
C LEU A 4 -11.72 -8.41 -19.30
N ASP A 5 -11.01 -9.52 -19.51
CA ASP A 5 -11.38 -10.81 -18.93
C ASP A 5 -11.57 -10.66 -17.41
N PRO A 6 -12.72 -11.10 -16.84
CA PRO A 6 -12.99 -10.94 -15.42
C PRO A 6 -11.93 -11.54 -14.49
N ALA A 7 -11.28 -12.66 -14.88
CA ALA A 7 -10.24 -13.27 -14.06
C ALA A 7 -8.97 -12.40 -14.02
N LEU A 8 -8.60 -11.82 -15.16
CA LEU A 8 -7.50 -10.87 -15.28
C LEU A 8 -7.75 -9.61 -14.44
N GLU A 9 -8.98 -9.07 -14.50
CA GLU A 9 -9.34 -7.88 -13.74
C GLU A 9 -9.32 -8.14 -12.22
N ALA A 10 -9.73 -9.33 -11.78
CA ALA A 10 -9.63 -9.76 -10.38
C ALA A 10 -8.17 -9.88 -9.92
N GLU A 11 -7.30 -10.51 -10.71
CA GLU A 11 -5.86 -10.64 -10.41
C GLU A 11 -5.19 -9.27 -10.23
N LEU A 12 -5.53 -8.30 -11.09
CA LEU A 12 -5.04 -6.92 -10.98
C LEU A 12 -5.52 -6.24 -9.70
N SER A 13 -6.80 -6.39 -9.36
CA SER A 13 -7.40 -5.83 -8.15
C SER A 13 -6.78 -6.39 -6.87
N GLU A 14 -6.59 -7.72 -6.81
CA GLU A 14 -5.94 -8.41 -5.69
C GLU A 14 -4.49 -7.97 -5.51
N SER A 15 -3.75 -7.83 -6.60
CA SER A 15 -2.36 -7.36 -6.59
C SER A 15 -2.25 -5.93 -6.05
N ILE A 16 -3.14 -5.04 -6.48
CA ILE A 16 -3.21 -3.65 -5.98
C ILE A 16 -3.52 -3.65 -4.47
N GLN A 17 -4.46 -4.48 -4.03
CA GLN A 17 -4.85 -4.59 -2.63
C GLN A 17 -3.70 -5.10 -1.76
N LEU A 18 -2.96 -6.12 -2.22
CA LEU A 18 -1.81 -6.69 -1.51
C LEU A 18 -0.71 -5.64 -1.31
N LEU A 19 -0.38 -4.90 -2.36
CA LEU A 19 0.64 -3.86 -2.32
C LEU A 19 0.21 -2.69 -1.44
N ALA A 20 -1.06 -2.29 -1.49
CA ALA A 20 -1.62 -1.31 -0.59
C ALA A 20 -1.53 -1.74 0.88
N ASN A 21 -1.78 -3.01 1.18
CA ASN A 21 -1.63 -3.57 2.53
C ASN A 21 -0.17 -3.56 3.03
N TRP A 22 0.80 -3.65 2.11
CA TRP A 22 2.23 -3.47 2.43
C TRP A 22 2.66 -2.00 2.54
N GLY A 23 1.73 -1.07 2.40
CA GLY A 23 1.98 0.37 2.49
C GLY A 23 2.36 1.03 1.17
N PHE A 24 2.29 0.31 0.05
CA PHE A 24 2.55 0.83 -1.29
C PHE A 24 1.23 1.12 -2.02
N GLY A 25 0.63 2.26 -1.70
CA GLY A 25 -0.53 2.76 -2.42
C GLY A 25 -0.17 3.24 -3.83
N PHE A 26 -1.11 3.10 -4.77
CA PHE A 26 -0.96 3.55 -6.15
C PHE A 26 -1.82 4.77 -6.46
N THR A 27 -1.32 5.62 -7.35
CA THR A 27 -2.14 6.68 -7.96
C THR A 27 -2.98 6.09 -9.09
N ARG A 28 -4.08 6.77 -9.45
CA ARG A 28 -4.91 6.40 -10.61
C ARG A 28 -4.10 6.28 -11.89
N GLN A 29 -3.18 7.22 -12.13
CA GLN A 29 -2.25 7.14 -13.26
C GLN A 29 -1.45 5.84 -13.22
N LYS A 30 -0.91 5.46 -12.05
CA LYS A 30 -0.10 4.25 -11.97
C LYS A 30 -0.92 2.98 -12.15
N ILE A 31 -2.16 2.95 -11.68
CA ILE A 31 -3.08 1.83 -11.92
C ILE A 31 -3.40 1.72 -13.41
N ARG A 32 -3.62 2.84 -14.10
CA ARG A 32 -3.80 2.85 -15.56
C ARG A 32 -2.58 2.32 -16.30
N GLU A 33 -1.37 2.76 -15.93
CA GLU A 33 -0.13 2.22 -16.50
C GLU A 33 0.02 0.71 -16.26
N LEU A 34 -0.27 0.25 -15.03
CA LEU A 34 -0.24 -1.17 -14.68
C LEU A 34 -1.25 -1.98 -15.49
N GLY A 35 -2.50 -1.53 -15.56
CA GLY A 35 -3.54 -2.16 -16.36
C GLY A 35 -3.18 -2.19 -17.85
N GLY A 36 -2.58 -1.11 -18.35
CA GLY A 36 -2.05 -1.04 -19.72
C GLY A 36 -0.98 -2.10 -20.00
N ASN A 37 0.04 -2.20 -19.12
CA ASN A 37 1.09 -3.21 -19.25
C ASN A 37 0.54 -4.64 -19.15
N PHE A 38 -0.36 -4.90 -18.20
CA PHE A 38 -0.96 -6.21 -17.98
C PHE A 38 -1.74 -6.69 -19.21
N VAL A 39 -2.37 -5.75 -19.91
CA VAL A 39 -3.17 -6.01 -21.10
C VAL A 39 -2.33 -6.07 -22.35
N GLN A 40 -1.27 -5.30 -22.48
CA GLN A 40 -0.30 -5.50 -23.56
C GLN A 40 0.35 -6.89 -23.51
N GLU A 41 0.57 -7.43 -22.30
CA GLU A 41 1.16 -8.75 -22.13
C GLU A 41 0.19 -9.88 -22.47
N LYS A 42 -1.10 -9.76 -22.08
CA LYS A 42 -2.08 -10.85 -22.24
C LYS A 42 -3.08 -10.66 -23.39
N GLU A 43 -3.50 -9.43 -23.69
CA GLU A 43 -4.55 -9.07 -24.67
C GLU A 43 -4.27 -7.72 -25.39
N PRO A 44 -3.25 -7.63 -26.26
CA PRO A 44 -2.72 -6.36 -26.77
C PRO A 44 -3.68 -5.54 -27.65
N GLU A 45 -4.76 -6.14 -28.16
CA GLU A 45 -5.72 -5.49 -29.06
C GLU A 45 -6.77 -4.62 -28.33
N ILE A 46 -6.84 -4.71 -27.00
CA ILE A 46 -7.92 -4.12 -26.22
C ILE A 46 -7.76 -2.59 -26.02
N PHE A 47 -6.52 -2.12 -25.87
CA PHE A 47 -6.24 -0.69 -25.66
C PHE A 47 -5.45 -0.10 -26.82
N ASN A 48 -6.12 0.72 -27.63
CA ASN A 48 -5.48 1.51 -28.68
C ASN A 48 -4.44 2.47 -28.08
N GLY A 49 -3.15 2.13 -28.16
CA GLY A 49 -2.06 2.91 -27.58
C GLY A 49 -1.62 2.47 -26.17
N GLY A 50 -2.11 1.33 -25.68
CA GLY A 50 -1.48 0.63 -24.55
C GLY A 50 -1.80 1.14 -23.15
N CYS A 51 -2.49 2.25 -22.99
CA CYS A 51 -2.92 2.75 -21.68
C CYS A 51 -4.44 2.92 -21.65
N PRO A 52 -5.16 2.29 -20.70
CA PRO A 52 -6.58 2.53 -20.50
C PRO A 52 -6.86 4.02 -20.23
N GLY A 53 -8.03 4.49 -20.67
CA GLY A 53 -8.51 5.86 -20.43
C GLY A 53 -8.98 6.10 -18.99
N GLU A 54 -9.36 7.35 -18.69
CA GLU A 54 -9.98 7.71 -17.40
C GLU A 54 -11.33 7.00 -17.18
N ASP A 55 -12.12 6.82 -18.23
CA ASP A 55 -13.42 6.12 -18.15
C ASP A 55 -13.25 4.67 -17.69
N TRP A 56 -12.23 3.97 -18.23
CA TRP A 56 -11.89 2.62 -17.76
C TRP A 56 -11.51 2.61 -16.29
N MET A 57 -10.74 3.60 -15.82
CA MET A 57 -10.32 3.68 -14.42
C MET A 57 -11.52 3.93 -13.49
N HIS A 58 -12.43 4.81 -13.90
CA HIS A 58 -13.67 5.06 -13.15
C HIS A 58 -14.53 3.80 -13.04
N ASP A 59 -14.72 3.11 -14.16
CA ASP A 59 -15.50 1.89 -14.22
C ASP A 59 -14.83 0.73 -13.46
N PHE A 60 -13.49 0.67 -13.46
CA PHE A 60 -12.71 -0.29 -12.67
C PHE A 60 -12.90 -0.03 -11.16
N GLU A 61 -12.77 1.21 -10.69
CA GLU A 61 -13.05 1.56 -9.29
C GLU A 61 -14.50 1.24 -8.90
N ALA A 62 -15.46 1.47 -9.79
CA ALA A 62 -16.87 1.15 -9.55
C ALA A 62 -17.13 -0.36 -9.41
N ARG A 63 -16.38 -1.21 -10.13
CA ARG A 63 -16.46 -2.67 -10.04
C ARG A 63 -15.72 -3.24 -8.82
N HIS A 64 -14.71 -2.54 -8.32
CA HIS A 64 -13.88 -2.96 -7.19
C HIS A 64 -14.02 -2.00 -5.99
N PRO A 65 -15.18 -1.97 -5.32
CA PRO A 65 -15.45 -1.02 -4.22
C PRO A 65 -14.58 -1.26 -2.97
N ASN A 66 -13.85 -2.38 -2.91
CA ASN A 66 -12.82 -2.64 -1.90
C ASN A 66 -11.58 -1.74 -2.08
N LEU A 67 -11.33 -1.22 -3.29
CA LEU A 67 -10.31 -0.23 -3.53
C LEU A 67 -10.82 1.14 -3.10
N SER A 68 -10.09 1.81 -2.21
CA SER A 68 -10.45 3.14 -1.74
C SER A 68 -9.37 4.16 -2.02
N HIS A 69 -9.78 5.34 -2.48
CA HIS A 69 -8.86 6.46 -2.65
C HIS A 69 -8.55 7.07 -1.27
N ARG A 70 -7.29 6.98 -0.85
CA ARG A 70 -6.82 7.51 0.43
C ARG A 70 -5.77 8.58 0.19
N LYS A 71 -5.84 9.65 0.97
CA LYS A 71 -4.78 10.65 1.00
C LYS A 71 -3.58 10.04 1.75
N PRO A 72 -2.38 9.97 1.15
CA PRO A 72 -1.21 9.45 1.83
C PRO A 72 -0.88 10.35 3.03
N GLU A 73 -0.58 9.73 4.16
CA GLU A 73 -0.07 10.47 5.33
C GLU A 73 1.37 10.92 5.07
N LYS A 74 1.69 12.16 5.46
CA LYS A 74 3.04 12.70 5.32
C LYS A 74 3.97 12.04 6.35
N LEU A 75 4.64 10.97 5.96
CA LEU A 75 5.74 10.40 6.74
C LEU A 75 7.02 11.23 6.51
N LYS A 76 7.66 11.65 7.61
CA LYS A 76 8.98 12.31 7.54
C LYS A 76 9.99 11.33 6.90
N LYS A 77 10.86 11.81 6.01
CA LYS A 77 11.90 11.00 5.34
C LYS A 77 12.75 10.18 6.32
N THR A 78 12.97 10.70 7.53
CA THR A 78 13.70 10.01 8.61
C THR A 78 12.97 8.76 9.10
N ARG A 79 11.63 8.82 9.27
CA ARG A 79 10.82 7.66 9.66
C ARG A 79 10.84 6.58 8.58
N VAL A 80 10.74 6.98 7.30
CA VAL A 80 10.84 6.04 6.18
C VAL A 80 12.18 5.31 6.24
N LYS A 81 13.30 6.05 6.28
CA LYS A 81 14.65 5.46 6.37
C LYS A 81 14.85 4.52 7.56
N ALA A 82 14.33 4.89 8.73
CA ALA A 82 14.45 4.07 9.94
C ALA A 82 13.68 2.74 9.81
N ILE A 83 12.52 2.73 9.16
CA ILE A 83 11.69 1.54 8.98
C ILE A 83 12.19 0.67 7.81
N THR A 84 12.76 1.27 6.75
CA THR A 84 13.26 0.50 5.60
C THR A 84 14.65 -0.09 5.84
N ASN A 85 15.41 0.48 6.78
CA ASN A 85 16.71 -0.08 7.16
C ASN A 85 16.50 -1.16 8.22
N LYS A 86 16.64 -2.42 7.80
CA LYS A 86 16.46 -3.60 8.66
C LYS A 86 17.29 -3.53 9.94
N GLY A 87 18.56 -3.09 9.86
CA GLY A 87 19.42 -3.00 11.04
C GLY A 87 18.91 -2.00 12.08
N ILE A 88 18.56 -0.78 11.63
CA ILE A 88 18.03 0.27 12.53
C ILE A 88 16.71 -0.20 13.18
N PHE A 89 15.83 -0.83 12.39
CA PHE A 89 14.55 -1.32 12.88
C PHE A 89 14.71 -2.47 13.89
N GLU A 90 15.58 -3.43 13.60
CA GLU A 90 15.88 -4.55 14.51
C GLU A 90 16.55 -4.09 15.80
N ASP A 91 17.50 -3.15 15.72
CA ASP A 91 18.15 -2.56 16.90
C ASP A 91 17.13 -1.83 17.79
N PHE A 92 16.22 -1.07 17.18
CA PHE A 92 15.13 -0.43 17.92
C PHE A 92 14.23 -1.44 18.62
N LEU A 93 13.77 -2.47 17.91
CA LEU A 93 12.90 -3.52 18.48
C LEU A 93 13.60 -4.29 19.61
N LYS A 94 14.89 -4.58 19.44
CA LYS A 94 15.71 -5.24 20.46
C LYS A 94 15.81 -4.39 21.72
N LEU A 95 16.15 -3.11 21.58
CA LEU A 95 16.24 -2.19 22.70
C LEU A 95 14.88 -2.02 23.40
N PHE A 96 13.81 -1.87 22.61
CA PHE A 96 12.45 -1.74 23.13
C PHE A 96 12.06 -2.97 23.96
N ARG A 97 12.27 -4.19 23.43
CA ARG A 97 12.03 -5.43 24.18
C ARG A 97 12.84 -5.48 25.47
N GLN A 98 14.14 -5.17 25.42
CA GLN A 98 15.00 -5.18 26.60
C GLN A 98 14.51 -4.23 27.69
N VAL A 99 14.10 -3.01 27.32
CA VAL A 99 13.55 -2.03 28.26
C VAL A 99 12.23 -2.53 28.85
N CYS A 100 11.34 -3.07 28.03
CA CYS A 100 10.06 -3.61 28.49
C CYS A 100 10.23 -4.81 29.44
N GLU A 101 11.15 -5.72 29.14
CA GLU A 101 11.48 -6.88 29.98
C GLU A 101 12.09 -6.44 31.32
N ALA A 102 13.06 -5.51 31.28
CA ALA A 102 13.71 -4.98 32.49
C ALA A 102 12.74 -4.29 33.45
N ASN A 103 11.66 -3.70 32.92
CA ASN A 103 10.63 -3.02 33.72
C ASN A 103 9.39 -3.90 33.98
N GLY A 104 9.36 -5.15 33.51
CA GLY A 104 8.22 -6.06 33.69
C GLY A 104 6.95 -5.65 32.92
N ILE A 105 7.04 -4.76 31.93
CA ILE A 105 5.90 -4.19 31.20
C ILE A 105 5.71 -4.78 29.80
N LEU A 106 6.42 -5.86 29.44
CA LEU A 106 6.33 -6.46 28.10
C LEU A 106 4.89 -6.84 27.71
N ASN A 107 4.08 -7.28 28.68
CA ASN A 107 2.67 -7.63 28.48
C ASN A 107 1.70 -6.59 29.06
N ASP A 108 2.21 -5.45 29.55
CA ASP A 108 1.41 -4.40 30.15
C ASP A 108 1.58 -3.07 29.40
N SER A 109 0.83 -2.97 28.30
CA SER A 109 0.77 -1.74 27.51
C SER A 109 0.15 -0.56 28.26
N SER A 110 -0.59 -0.79 29.35
CA SER A 110 -1.26 0.28 30.11
C SER A 110 -0.28 1.13 30.92
N SER A 111 0.91 0.59 31.17
CA SER A 111 2.02 1.26 31.86
C SER A 111 2.93 2.09 30.93
N ILE A 112 2.64 2.16 29.62
CA ILE A 112 3.41 2.95 28.66
C ILE A 112 2.67 4.25 28.37
N PHE A 113 3.21 5.36 28.87
CA PHE A 113 2.66 6.70 28.66
C PHE A 113 3.42 7.42 27.56
N ASN A 114 2.71 8.06 26.65
CA ASN A 114 3.32 8.99 25.70
C ASN A 114 3.69 10.27 26.44
N VAL A 115 4.97 10.64 26.45
CA VAL A 115 5.49 11.89 27.03
C VAL A 115 5.89 12.82 25.87
N ASP A 116 4.96 13.01 24.94
CA ASP A 116 5.09 14.00 23.86
C ASP A 116 4.28 15.23 24.27
N GLU A 117 4.99 16.24 24.77
CA GLU A 117 4.42 17.57 25.00
C GLU A 117 4.20 18.24 23.64
N THR A 118 2.93 18.31 23.25
CA THR A 118 2.52 19.07 22.08
C THR A 118 2.55 20.56 22.42
N GLY A 119 3.49 21.29 21.82
CA GLY A 119 3.46 22.75 21.66
C GLY A 119 2.90 23.14 20.30
#